data_AF-A0AAW9HNI7-F1
#
_entry.id   AF-A0AAW9HNI7-F1
#
_cell.length_a   1.000
_cell.length_b   1.000
_cell.length_c   1.000
_cell.angle_alpha   90.00
_cell.angle_beta   90.00
_cell.angle_gamma   90.00
#
_symmetry.space_group_name_H-M   'P 1'
#
loop_
_entity.id
_entity.type
_entity.pdbx_description
1 polymer ?
#
loop_
_entity_poly.entity_id
_entity_poly.type
_entity_poly.pdbx_seq_one_letter_code
_entity_poly.pdbx_strand_id
1 'polypeptide(L)'
;MRNSLRWVCWKPVRRNGRWTKMPIQTDGRVASSTNPATWAGWDEVKGFRRRGWVLGEGIGCIDLDDCLGGRRLAGWAKEIINNHRDKAVLVEVSPSGTGIHIFLPMPGGKGHVIREGGKNIEIYPPDSGRYICVTGKALRC
;
A
#
# COMPACT_ATOMS: atom_id res chain seq x y z
N MET A 1 4.36 11.91 -0.27
CA MET A 1 3.06 11.36 -0.73
C MET A 1 1.92 12.39 -0.78
N ARG A 2 1.73 13.28 0.21
CA ARG A 2 0.58 14.23 0.19
C ARG A 2 0.60 15.25 -0.95
N ASN A 3 1.78 15.63 -1.45
CA ASN A 3 1.91 16.59 -2.54
C ASN A 3 1.76 15.97 -3.95
N SER A 4 1.29 14.71 -4.07
CA SER A 4 1.13 14.05 -5.38
C SER A 4 -0.35 13.93 -5.79
N LEU A 5 -0.61 13.89 -7.10
CA LEU A 5 -1.93 13.68 -7.70
C LEU A 5 -2.22 12.20 -7.97
N ARG A 6 -1.76 11.33 -7.05
CA ARG A 6 -1.80 9.85 -7.22
C ARG A 6 -2.69 9.17 -6.19
N TRP A 7 -3.67 9.90 -5.65
CA TRP A 7 -4.60 9.36 -4.68
C TRP A 7 -5.86 8.82 -5.35
N VAL A 8 -6.38 7.75 -4.77
CA VAL A 8 -7.70 7.19 -5.08
C VAL A 8 -8.43 6.88 -3.77
N CYS A 9 -9.74 6.72 -3.83
CA CYS A 9 -10.51 6.08 -2.76
C CYS A 9 -10.62 4.58 -3.05
N TRP A 10 -11.14 3.78 -2.11
CA TRP A 10 -11.48 2.39 -2.39
C TRP A 10 -12.73 1.92 -1.63
N LYS A 11 -13.39 0.91 -2.19
CA LYS A 11 -14.48 0.19 -1.52
C LYS A 11 -14.28 -1.32 -1.58
N PRO A 12 -14.69 -2.06 -0.54
CA PRO A 12 -14.71 -3.51 -0.58
C PRO A 12 -15.77 -3.97 -1.57
N VAL A 13 -15.41 -4.88 -2.48
CA VAL A 13 -16.34 -5.54 -3.40
C VAL A 13 -16.04 -7.03 -3.43
N ARG A 14 -17.07 -7.84 -3.66
CA ARG A 14 -16.92 -9.29 -3.80
C ARG A 14 -16.65 -9.63 -5.27
N ARG A 15 -15.55 -10.33 -5.55
CA ARG A 15 -15.20 -10.85 -6.89
C ARG A 15 -14.74 -12.29 -6.73
N ASN A 16 -15.31 -13.21 -7.51
CA ASN A 16 -14.98 -14.64 -7.47
C ASN A 16 -14.98 -15.21 -6.03
N GLY A 17 -16.00 -14.86 -5.25
CA GLY A 17 -16.16 -15.30 -3.86
C GLY A 17 -15.27 -14.59 -2.83
N ARG A 18 -14.26 -13.80 -3.24
CA ARG A 18 -13.31 -13.11 -2.34
C ARG A 18 -13.58 -11.62 -2.22
N TRP A 19 -13.29 -11.06 -1.04
CA TRP A 19 -13.29 -9.62 -0.85
C TRP A 19 -12.06 -8.99 -1.51
N THR A 20 -12.28 -7.95 -2.31
CA THR A 20 -11.24 -7.18 -2.97
C THR A 20 -11.45 -5.70 -2.68
N LYS A 21 -10.36 -4.93 -2.66
CA LYS A 21 -10.41 -3.47 -2.45
C LYS A 21 -10.39 -2.84 -3.84
N MET A 22 -11.54 -2.41 -4.34
CA MET A 22 -11.65 -1.82 -5.67
C MET A 22 -11.39 -0.32 -5.59
N PRO A 23 -10.46 0.23 -6.40
CA PRO A 23 -10.20 1.67 -6.42
C PRO A 23 -11.38 2.42 -7.05
N ILE A 24 -11.70 3.56 -6.47
CA ILE A 24 -12.79 4.45 -6.91
C ILE A 24 -12.31 5.91 -6.85
N GLN A 25 -12.91 6.73 -7.70
CA GLN A 25 -12.80 8.20 -7.65
C GLN A 25 -13.56 8.74 -6.42
N THR A 26 -13.36 10.01 -6.11
CA THR A 26 -14.03 10.69 -4.98
C THR A 26 -15.56 10.76 -5.14
N ASP A 27 -16.05 10.73 -6.38
CA ASP A 27 -17.48 10.65 -6.73
C ASP A 27 -18.06 9.23 -6.76
N GLY A 28 -17.24 8.20 -6.50
CA GLY A 28 -17.66 6.80 -6.44
C GLY A 28 -17.58 6.02 -7.75
N ARG A 29 -17.25 6.65 -8.89
CA ARG A 29 -16.94 5.94 -10.15
C ARG A 29 -15.68 5.09 -9.98
N VAL A 30 -15.50 4.09 -10.86
CA VAL A 30 -14.28 3.26 -10.85
C VAL A 30 -13.06 4.12 -11.18
N ALA A 31 -11.98 3.93 -10.45
CA ALA A 31 -10.66 4.47 -10.79
C ALA A 31 -9.78 3.38 -11.40
N SER A 32 -8.87 3.76 -12.28
CA SER A 32 -7.83 2.88 -12.80
C SER A 32 -6.55 3.08 -12.01
N SER A 33 -5.71 2.05 -11.88
CA SER A 33 -4.36 2.20 -11.32
C SER A 33 -3.31 2.60 -12.37
N THR A 34 -3.72 2.82 -13.63
CA THR A 34 -2.84 3.18 -14.74
C THR A 34 -3.33 4.39 -15.54
N ASN A 35 -4.50 4.96 -15.22
CA ASN A 35 -5.02 6.18 -15.87
C ASN A 35 -5.05 7.36 -14.88
N PRO A 36 -4.10 8.31 -14.98
CA PRO A 36 -4.02 9.49 -14.10
C PRO A 36 -5.28 10.37 -14.09
N ALA A 37 -6.07 10.38 -15.17
CA ALA A 37 -7.32 11.14 -15.24
C ALA A 37 -8.40 10.65 -14.25
N THR A 38 -8.17 9.51 -13.60
CA THR A 38 -9.06 8.94 -12.58
C THR A 38 -8.50 9.06 -11.16
N TRP A 39 -7.40 9.80 -10.97
CA TRP A 39 -6.78 10.02 -9.67
C TRP A 39 -7.08 11.43 -9.17
N ALA A 40 -6.77 11.65 -7.89
CA ALA A 40 -7.01 12.89 -7.18
C ALA A 40 -5.78 13.33 -6.37
N GLY A 41 -5.80 14.59 -5.94
CA GLY A 41 -4.87 15.13 -4.95
C GLY A 41 -5.24 14.75 -3.52
N TRP A 42 -4.32 15.00 -2.58
CA TRP A 42 -4.56 14.73 -1.15
C TRP A 42 -5.75 15.50 -0.59
N ASP A 43 -5.92 16.77 -0.97
CA ASP A 43 -6.99 17.61 -0.43
C ASP A 43 -8.39 17.11 -0.76
N GLU A 44 -8.53 16.41 -1.89
CA GLU A 44 -9.78 15.81 -2.32
C GLU A 44 -10.07 14.51 -1.57
N VAL A 45 -9.04 13.72 -1.22
CA VAL A 45 -9.23 12.41 -0.56
C VAL A 45 -9.09 12.45 0.97
N LYS A 46 -8.54 13.52 1.57
CA LYS A 46 -8.18 13.56 3.00
C LYS A 46 -9.37 13.30 3.95
N GLY A 47 -10.58 13.67 3.53
CA GLY A 47 -11.82 13.42 4.29
C GLY A 47 -12.33 11.97 4.20
N PHE A 48 -11.80 11.15 3.28
CA PHE A 48 -12.25 9.78 3.10
C PHE A 48 -11.50 8.81 4.02
N ARG A 49 -12.24 7.87 4.62
CA ARG A 49 -11.67 6.82 5.49
C ARG A 49 -10.84 5.80 4.71
N ARG A 50 -11.25 5.50 3.47
CA ARG A 50 -10.68 4.45 2.63
C ARG A 50 -9.94 5.09 1.46
N ARG A 51 -8.65 5.27 1.63
CA ARG A 51 -7.76 5.90 0.66
C ARG A 51 -6.78 4.87 0.12
N GLY A 52 -6.34 5.08 -1.10
CA GLY A 52 -5.28 4.35 -1.74
C GLY A 52 -4.37 5.31 -2.49
N TRP A 53 -3.17 4.84 -2.80
CA TRP A 53 -2.17 5.62 -3.48
C TRP A 53 -1.54 4.78 -4.59
N VAL A 54 -1.50 5.34 -5.80
CA VAL A 54 -0.99 4.66 -6.98
C VAL A 54 0.53 4.78 -7.02
N LEU A 55 1.19 3.63 -7.15
CA LEU A 55 2.66 3.53 -7.19
C LEU A 55 3.21 4.21 -8.45
N GLY A 56 4.49 4.62 -8.40
CA GLY A 56 5.12 5.38 -9.48
C GLY A 56 6.06 6.47 -8.99
N GLU A 57 6.65 7.20 -9.94
CA GLU A 57 7.66 8.25 -9.70
C GLU A 57 8.77 7.78 -8.74
N GLY A 58 9.31 6.59 -9.00
CA GLY A 58 10.38 6.00 -8.20
C GLY A 58 9.97 5.40 -6.85
N ILE A 59 8.70 5.48 -6.45
CA ILE A 59 8.19 4.92 -5.19
C ILE A 59 7.42 3.62 -5.43
N GLY A 60 7.87 2.55 -4.79
CA GLY A 60 7.17 1.27 -4.71
C GLY A 60 6.69 0.97 -3.29
N CYS A 61 6.25 -0.27 -3.07
CA CYS A 61 5.79 -0.74 -1.76
C CYS A 61 6.26 -2.17 -1.50
N ILE A 62 6.76 -2.40 -0.29
CA ILE A 62 6.90 -3.74 0.28
C ILE A 62 5.70 -3.96 1.21
N ASP A 63 4.87 -4.96 0.89
CA ASP A 63 3.71 -5.37 1.67
C ASP A 63 4.05 -6.64 2.47
N LEU A 64 3.96 -6.53 3.79
CA LEU A 64 4.27 -7.62 4.73
C LEU A 64 2.95 -8.12 5.33
N ASP A 65 2.44 -9.23 4.82
CA ASP A 65 1.18 -9.81 5.26
C ASP A 65 1.31 -10.59 6.57
N ASP A 66 0.26 -10.53 7.40
CA ASP A 66 0.09 -11.31 8.64
C ASP A 66 1.30 -11.34 9.59
N CYS A 67 2.05 -10.24 9.61
CA CYS A 67 3.27 -10.10 10.38
C CYS A 67 3.08 -9.37 11.73
N LEU A 68 1.90 -8.82 11.99
CA LEU A 68 1.57 -8.06 13.20
C LEU A 68 0.46 -8.75 14.00
N GLY A 69 0.84 -9.33 15.14
CA GLY A 69 -0.10 -9.91 16.12
C GLY A 69 -0.30 -8.95 17.30
N GLY A 70 -1.39 -8.19 17.28
CA GLY A 70 -1.65 -7.15 18.28
C GLY A 70 -0.59 -6.05 18.23
N ARG A 71 0.38 -6.07 19.16
CA ARG A 71 1.53 -5.13 19.18
C ARG A 71 2.87 -5.81 18.84
N ARG A 72 2.88 -7.11 18.54
CA ARG A 72 4.09 -7.89 18.31
C ARG A 72 4.31 -8.12 16.82
N LEU A 73 5.43 -7.63 16.31
CA LEU A 73 5.90 -7.95 14.96
C LEU A 73 6.59 -9.31 14.93
N ALA A 74 6.41 -10.03 13.83
CA ALA A 74 7.25 -11.16 13.50
C ALA A 74 8.73 -10.71 13.35
N GLY A 75 9.67 -11.56 13.74
CA GLY A 75 11.11 -11.23 13.69
C GLY A 75 11.58 -10.84 12.29
N TRP A 76 11.18 -11.62 11.28
CA TRP A 76 11.51 -11.36 9.88
C TRP A 76 10.96 -10.01 9.38
N ALA A 77 9.77 -9.61 9.84
CA ALA A 77 9.18 -8.34 9.45
C ALA A 77 9.92 -7.17 10.12
N LYS A 78 10.33 -7.33 11.38
CA LYS A 78 11.14 -6.34 12.09
C LYS A 78 12.48 -6.09 11.40
N GLU A 79 13.15 -7.15 10.95
CA GLU A 79 14.40 -7.04 10.18
C GLU A 79 14.22 -6.25 8.88
N ILE A 80 13.21 -6.58 8.08
CA ILE A 80 12.91 -5.87 6.81
C ILE A 80 12.58 -4.40 7.08
N ILE A 81 11.73 -4.13 8.08
CA ILE A 81 11.36 -2.77 8.46
C ILE A 81 12.62 -1.97 8.85
N ASN A 82 13.48 -2.53 9.69
CA ASN A 82 14.70 -1.85 10.12
C ASN A 82 15.66 -1.57 8.96
N ASN A 83 15.82 -2.51 8.02
CA ASN A 83 16.69 -2.36 6.85
C ASN A 83 16.22 -1.27 5.87
N HIS A 84 14.93 -0.90 5.91
CA HIS A 84 14.33 0.05 4.98
C HIS A 84 13.83 1.35 5.61
N ARG A 85 13.77 1.43 6.95
CA ARG A 85 13.13 2.54 7.68
C ARG A 85 13.68 3.91 7.30
N ASP A 86 14.99 4.05 7.21
CA ASP A 86 15.63 5.35 6.95
C ASP A 86 15.35 5.89 5.54
N LYS A 87 15.02 5.00 4.61
CA LYS A 87 14.68 5.34 3.22
C LYS A 87 13.17 5.42 2.99
N ALA A 88 12.37 4.93 3.93
CA ALA A 88 10.94 4.82 3.76
C ALA A 88 10.28 6.20 3.81
N VAL A 89 9.40 6.46 2.84
CA VAL A 89 8.51 7.62 2.84
C VAL A 89 7.38 7.42 3.85
N LEU A 90 6.94 6.17 4.04
CA LEU A 90 5.92 5.80 5.03
C LEU A 90 6.08 4.33 5.40
N VAL A 91 6.04 4.05 6.71
CA VAL A 91 5.83 2.70 7.25
C VAL A 91 4.53 2.73 8.04
N GLU A 92 3.55 1.91 7.68
CA GLU A 92 2.22 1.94 8.30
C GLU A 92 1.63 0.55 8.52
N VAL A 93 0.66 0.48 9.44
CA VAL A 93 -0.19 -0.69 9.61
C VAL A 93 -1.18 -0.75 8.45
N SER A 94 -1.28 -1.90 7.79
CA SER A 94 -2.17 -2.12 6.64
C SER A 94 -3.65 -2.09 7.06
N PRO A 95 -4.60 -2.00 6.11
CA PRO A 95 -6.03 -1.97 6.44
C PRO A 95 -6.56 -3.20 7.18
N SER A 96 -5.89 -4.37 7.10
CA SER A 96 -6.29 -5.56 7.85
C SER A 96 -5.99 -5.44 9.34
N GLY A 97 -5.03 -4.58 9.71
CA GLY A 97 -4.51 -4.50 11.08
C GLY A 97 -3.46 -5.56 11.42
N THR A 98 -3.22 -6.52 10.53
CA THR A 98 -2.26 -7.63 10.72
C THR A 98 -1.03 -7.53 9.83
N GLY A 99 -1.02 -6.64 8.83
CA GLY A 99 0.11 -6.43 7.94
C GLY A 99 0.75 -5.05 8.06
N ILE A 100 1.89 -4.86 7.42
CA ILE A 100 2.65 -3.60 7.36
C ILE A 100 2.93 -3.24 5.90
N HIS A 101 2.69 -1.99 5.53
CA HIS A 101 3.16 -1.42 4.26
C HIS A 101 4.42 -0.58 4.50
N ILE A 102 5.41 -0.73 3.62
CA ILE A 102 6.62 0.10 3.57
C ILE A 102 6.66 0.75 2.18
N PHE A 103 6.35 2.05 2.11
CA PHE A 103 6.50 2.85 0.90
C PHE A 103 7.89 3.45 0.86
N LEU A 104 8.66 3.19 -0.20
CA LEU A 104 10.06 3.61 -0.29
C LEU A 104 10.52 3.79 -1.74
N PRO A 105 11.59 4.57 -1.97
CA PRO A 105 12.27 4.61 -3.27
C PRO A 105 12.83 3.23 -3.64
N MET A 106 12.56 2.77 -4.86
CA MET A 106 13.11 1.52 -5.38
C MET A 106 13.12 1.50 -6.91
N PRO A 107 13.98 0.70 -7.56
CA PRO A 107 14.00 0.60 -9.02
C PRO A 107 12.70 -0.01 -9.56
N GLY A 108 12.40 0.32 -10.82
CA GLY A 108 11.35 -0.35 -11.59
C GLY A 108 11.69 -1.83 -11.86
N GLY A 109 10.69 -2.60 -12.27
CA GLY A 109 10.90 -3.99 -12.66
C GLY A 109 9.73 -4.91 -12.32
N LYS A 110 10.01 -6.21 -12.29
CA LYS A 110 8.99 -7.23 -12.00
C LYS A 110 8.70 -7.26 -10.50
N GLY A 111 7.42 -7.36 -10.15
CA GLY A 111 7.03 -7.64 -8.77
C GLY A 111 7.53 -9.00 -8.30
N HIS A 112 7.76 -9.12 -7.00
CA HIS A 112 8.23 -10.34 -6.37
C HIS A 112 7.28 -10.76 -5.25
N VAL A 113 7.12 -12.06 -5.08
CA VAL A 113 6.37 -12.62 -3.96
C VAL A 113 7.18 -13.70 -3.28
N ILE A 114 7.34 -13.59 -1.97
CA ILE A 114 8.13 -14.51 -1.15
C ILE A 114 7.17 -15.19 -0.16
N ARG A 115 7.03 -16.51 -0.29
CA ARG A 115 6.17 -17.37 0.54
C ARG A 115 6.97 -18.55 1.07
N GLU A 116 7.91 -18.28 1.96
CA GLU A 116 8.83 -19.28 2.51
C GLU A 116 9.05 -19.03 4.00
N GLY A 117 9.16 -20.11 4.79
CA GLY A 117 9.47 -20.03 6.22
C GLY A 117 8.45 -19.21 7.03
N GLY A 118 7.17 -19.23 6.62
CA GLY A 118 6.10 -18.44 7.23
C GLY A 118 6.10 -16.95 6.86
N LYS A 119 6.98 -16.51 5.96
CA LYS A 119 6.96 -15.16 5.39
C LYS A 119 5.87 -15.09 4.32
N ASN A 120 5.15 -13.98 4.28
CA ASN A 120 4.30 -13.61 3.15
C ASN A 120 4.59 -12.16 2.80
N ILE A 121 5.43 -11.98 1.77
CA ILE A 121 5.96 -10.67 1.37
C ILE A 121 5.65 -10.45 -0.09
N GLU A 122 5.04 -9.31 -0.41
CA GLU A 122 4.81 -8.87 -1.78
C GLU A 122 5.55 -7.57 -2.04
N ILE A 123 6.37 -7.56 -3.08
CA ILE A 123 7.16 -6.40 -3.50
C ILE A 123 6.54 -5.86 -4.79
N TYR A 124 6.13 -4.61 -4.72
CA TYR A 124 5.51 -3.87 -5.81
C TYR A 124 6.41 -2.72 -6.27
N PRO A 125 7.10 -2.88 -7.40
CA PRO A 125 7.89 -1.80 -8.01
C PRO A 125 7.03 -0.60 -8.42
N PRO A 126 7.65 0.58 -8.62
CA PRO A 126 6.92 1.80 -8.99
C PRO A 126 6.10 1.68 -10.28
N ASP A 127 6.55 0.87 -11.24
CA ASP A 127 5.97 0.65 -12.56
C ASP A 127 5.00 -0.56 -12.61
N SER A 128 4.68 -1.15 -11.45
CA SER A 128 3.82 -2.34 -11.37
C SER A 128 2.35 -2.13 -11.81
N GLY A 129 1.93 -0.88 -12.06
CA GLY A 129 0.54 -0.55 -12.36
C GLY A 129 -0.41 -0.83 -11.20
N ARG A 130 0.10 -0.87 -9.97
CA ARG A 130 -0.66 -1.13 -8.74
C ARG A 130 -0.92 0.15 -7.95
N TYR A 131 -1.97 0.10 -7.15
CA TYR A 131 -2.18 1.03 -6.05
C TYR A 131 -2.17 0.25 -4.75
N ILE A 132 -1.77 0.90 -3.66
CA ILE A 132 -1.76 0.33 -2.32
C ILE A 132 -2.76 1.09 -1.45
N CYS A 133 -3.50 0.37 -0.62
CA CYS A 133 -4.41 1.00 0.33
C CYS A 133 -3.60 1.71 1.43
N VAL A 134 -3.95 2.95 1.73
CA VAL A 134 -3.22 3.77 2.71
C VAL A 134 -4.10 4.03 3.92
N THR A 135 -3.61 3.70 5.12
CA THR A 135 -4.35 3.91 6.37
C THR A 135 -3.96 5.23 7.04
N GLY A 136 -2.71 5.67 6.87
CA GLY A 136 -2.10 6.77 7.63
C GLY A 136 -1.74 6.39 9.07
N LYS A 137 -1.91 5.12 9.48
CA LYS A 137 -1.55 4.63 10.80
C LYS A 137 -0.07 4.29 10.83
N ALA A 138 0.76 5.33 10.89
CA ALA A 138 2.21 5.20 10.92
C ALA A 138 2.65 4.23 12.03
N LEU A 139 3.51 3.27 11.67
CA LEU A 139 4.07 2.32 12.61
C LEU A 139 5.10 3.04 13.49
N ARG A 140 4.73 3.28 14.74
CA ARG A 140 5.61 3.82 15.78
C ARG A 140 6.10 2.65 16.61
N CYS A 141 7.37 2.30 16.44
CA CYS A 141 8.07 1.26 17.20
C CYS A 141 9.45 1.77 17.60
#